data_AF-V6F7L8-F1
#
_entry.id   AF-V6F7L8-F1
#
_cell.length_a   1.000
_cell.length_b   1.000
_cell.length_c   1.000
_cell.angle_alpha   90.00
_cell.angle_beta   90.00
_cell.angle_gamma   90.00
#
_symmetry.space_group_name_H-M   'P 1'
#
loop_
_entity.id
_entity.type
_entity.pdbx_description
1 polymer ?
#
loop_
_entity_poly.entity_id
_entity_poly.type
_entity_poly.pdbx_seq_one_letter_code
_entity_poly.pdbx_strand_id
1 'polypeptide(L)'
;MRSVSILAVLGLIMAFFLDLAPADALPPSADNGAEVVARWCADCHMNQRADTPSFQIISARRSAADIRTALSKPHARPMGGIRLNRREIDDVTAYIKGLGH
;
A
#
# COMPACT_ATOMS: atom_id res chain seq x y z
N MET A 1 -35.43 14.92 38.93
CA MET A 1 -35.69 13.86 37.92
C MET A 1 -35.08 14.15 36.55
N ARG A 2 -35.16 15.38 36.00
CA ARG A 2 -34.57 15.72 34.68
C ARG A 2 -33.04 15.59 34.62
N SER A 3 -32.34 15.90 35.71
CA SER A 3 -30.87 15.85 35.79
C SER A 3 -30.29 14.42 35.84
N VAL A 4 -31.07 13.46 36.36
CA VAL A 4 -30.66 12.04 36.45
C VAL A 4 -30.70 11.39 35.06
N SER A 5 -31.66 11.77 34.22
CA SER A 5 -31.75 11.31 32.83
C SER A 5 -30.62 11.85 31.95
N ILE A 6 -30.14 13.07 32.19
CA ILE A 6 -29.02 13.66 31.43
C ILE A 6 -27.70 12.96 31.75
N LEU A 7 -27.45 12.63 33.01
CA LEU A 7 -26.26 11.89 33.45
C LEU A 7 -26.23 10.44 32.92
N ALA A 8 -27.40 9.77 32.89
CA ALA A 8 -27.52 8.42 32.35
C ALA A 8 -27.27 8.35 30.84
N VAL A 9 -27.75 9.35 30.08
CA VAL A 9 -27.53 9.43 28.63
C VAL A 9 -26.07 9.76 28.31
N LEU A 10 -25.44 10.67 29.07
CA LEU A 10 -24.01 10.99 28.91
C LEU A 10 -23.09 9.80 29.21
N GLY A 11 -23.40 9.01 30.25
CA GLY A 11 -22.67 7.78 30.56
C GLY A 11 -22.78 6.72 29.46
N LEU A 12 -23.95 6.61 28.82
CA LEU A 12 -24.19 5.67 27.72
C LEU A 12 -23.43 6.06 26.44
N ILE A 13 -23.33 7.36 26.13
CA ILE A 13 -22.58 7.86 24.97
C ILE A 13 -21.07 7.64 25.17
N MET A 14 -20.55 7.82 26.39
CA MET A 14 -19.12 7.66 26.68
C MET A 14 -18.64 6.20 26.61
N ALA A 15 -19.51 5.23 26.88
CA ALA A 15 -19.22 3.81 26.71
C ALA A 15 -19.14 3.39 25.23
N PHE A 16 -19.81 4.12 24.32
CA PHE A 16 -19.84 3.78 22.89
C PHE A 16 -18.57 4.21 22.13
N PHE A 17 -17.76 5.11 22.71
CA PHE A 17 -16.52 5.62 22.09
C PHE A 17 -15.25 4.86 22.51
N LEU A 18 -15.33 3.90 23.43
CA LEU A 18 -14.15 3.24 24.00
C LEU A 18 -13.60 2.07 23.15
N ASP A 19 -14.27 1.69 22.06
CA ASP A 19 -13.91 0.54 21.22
C ASP A 19 -13.40 0.91 19.81
N LEU A 20 -13.03 2.18 19.58
CA LEU A 20 -12.27 2.57 18.38
C LEU A 20 -10.76 2.46 18.66
N ALA A 21 -10.30 1.24 18.96
CA ALA A 21 -8.87 0.97 18.87
C ALA A 21 -8.44 1.12 17.40
N PRO A 22 -7.33 1.82 17.10
CA PRO A 22 -6.81 1.86 15.74
C PRO A 22 -6.49 0.42 15.33
N ALA A 23 -7.15 -0.06 14.28
CA ALA A 23 -6.79 -1.34 13.70
C ALA A 23 -5.34 -1.24 13.22
N ASP A 24 -4.44 -2.01 13.82
CA ASP A 24 -3.07 -2.12 13.35
C ASP A 24 -3.10 -2.59 11.90
N ALA A 25 -2.65 -1.73 10.99
CA ALA A 25 -2.50 -2.12 9.60
C ALA A 25 -1.44 -3.24 9.56
N LEU A 26 -1.82 -4.39 9.01
CA LEU A 26 -0.87 -5.49 8.77
C LEU A 26 0.39 -4.95 8.08
N PRO A 27 1.58 -5.47 8.38
CA PRO A 27 2.79 -5.05 7.69
C PRO A 27 2.68 -5.36 6.19
N PRO A 28 3.34 -4.61 5.30
CA PRO A 28 3.39 -4.92 3.87
C PRO A 28 3.90 -6.36 3.61
N SER A 29 3.32 -7.04 2.62
CA SER A 29 3.65 -8.42 2.24
C SER A 29 4.35 -8.44 0.88
N ALA A 30 5.60 -8.90 0.85
CA ALA A 30 6.36 -9.07 -0.39
C ALA A 30 5.75 -10.16 -1.30
N ASP A 31 5.15 -11.20 -0.72
CA ASP A 31 4.50 -12.27 -1.47
C ASP A 31 3.27 -11.76 -2.23
N ASN A 32 2.41 -10.98 -1.55
CA ASN A 32 1.29 -10.31 -2.21
C ASN A 32 1.79 -9.35 -3.30
N GLY A 33 2.88 -8.64 -3.03
CA GLY A 33 3.53 -7.75 -4.00
C GLY A 33 4.01 -8.49 -5.24
N ALA A 34 4.54 -9.70 -5.09
CA ALA A 34 4.98 -10.55 -6.19
C ALA A 34 3.80 -10.93 -7.11
N GLU A 35 2.64 -11.26 -6.55
CA GLU A 35 1.44 -11.57 -7.33
C GLU A 35 0.95 -10.37 -8.15
N VAL A 36 0.95 -9.18 -7.56
CA VAL A 36 0.58 -7.93 -8.26
C VAL A 36 1.57 -7.62 -9.38
N VAL A 37 2.87 -7.79 -9.11
CA VAL A 37 3.94 -7.60 -10.11
C VAL A 37 3.79 -8.57 -11.27
N ALA A 38 3.52 -9.86 -10.99
CA ALA A 38 3.33 -10.88 -12.02
C ALA A 38 2.16 -10.53 -12.95
N ARG A 39 1.07 -9.97 -12.39
CA ARG A 39 -0.13 -9.60 -13.14
C ARG A 39 0.08 -8.40 -14.06
N TRP A 40 0.81 -7.38 -13.60
CA TRP A 40 0.79 -6.06 -14.26
C TRP A 40 2.14 -5.58 -14.79
N CYS A 41 3.23 -5.98 -14.16
CA CYS A 41 4.51 -5.30 -14.31
C CYS A 41 5.58 -6.18 -14.98
N ALA A 42 5.43 -7.51 -14.86
CA ALA A 42 6.41 -8.50 -15.33
C ALA A 42 6.73 -8.36 -16.82
N ASP A 43 5.70 -8.08 -17.63
CA ASP A 43 5.81 -7.97 -19.08
C ASP A 43 6.86 -6.97 -19.56
N CYS A 44 7.07 -5.88 -18.82
CA CYS A 44 8.04 -4.85 -19.15
C CYS A 44 9.30 -4.93 -18.28
N HIS A 45 9.13 -5.06 -16.95
CA HIS A 45 10.24 -4.94 -16.00
C HIS A 45 11.04 -6.23 -15.82
N MET A 46 10.44 -7.41 -16.01
CA MET A 46 11.15 -8.70 -15.91
C MET A 46 11.71 -9.11 -17.26
N ASN A 47 10.94 -8.88 -18.34
CA ASN A 47 11.40 -9.15 -19.71
C ASN A 47 12.26 -8.03 -20.31
N GLN A 48 12.52 -6.96 -19.55
CA GLN A 48 13.37 -5.82 -19.93
C GLN A 48 13.02 -5.22 -21.30
N ARG A 49 11.73 -5.05 -21.58
CA ARG A 49 11.26 -4.42 -22.82
C ARG A 49 11.54 -2.91 -22.80
N ALA A 50 12.04 -2.35 -23.91
CA ALA A 50 12.12 -0.90 -24.17
C ALA A 50 12.77 -0.05 -23.05
N ASP A 51 14.08 -0.21 -22.83
CA ASP A 51 14.90 0.56 -21.86
C ASP A 51 14.34 0.61 -20.42
N THR A 52 13.43 -0.29 -20.08
CA THR A 52 12.78 -0.35 -18.78
C THR A 52 13.74 -0.98 -17.76
N PRO A 53 14.06 -0.31 -16.64
CA PRO A 53 14.95 -0.88 -15.65
C PRO A 53 14.33 -2.11 -14.98
N SER A 54 15.15 -3.12 -14.71
CA SER A 54 14.73 -4.28 -13.91
C SER A 54 14.39 -3.87 -12.48
N PHE A 55 13.59 -4.69 -11.79
CA PHE A 55 13.28 -4.43 -10.38
C PHE A 55 14.52 -4.42 -9.48
N GLN A 56 15.56 -5.19 -9.81
CA GLN A 56 16.84 -5.15 -9.10
C GLN A 56 17.51 -3.77 -9.24
N ILE A 57 17.53 -3.21 -10.46
CA ILE A 57 18.06 -1.87 -10.70
C ILE A 57 17.24 -0.81 -9.95
N ILE A 58 15.91 -0.93 -9.98
CA ILE A 58 15.01 -0.01 -9.25
C ILE A 58 15.29 -0.11 -7.74
N SER A 59 15.36 -1.33 -7.20
CA SER A 59 15.62 -1.58 -5.79
C SER A 59 16.94 -0.98 -5.32
N ALA A 60 18.00 -1.12 -6.12
CA ALA A 60 19.32 -0.58 -5.80
C ALA A 60 19.36 0.95 -5.85
N ARG A 61 18.62 1.58 -6.78
CA ARG A 61 18.71 3.03 -7.05
C ARG A 61 17.65 3.88 -6.36
N ARG A 62 16.57 3.29 -5.86
CA ARG A 62 15.41 4.02 -5.33
C ARG A 62 15.14 3.67 -3.87
N SER A 63 14.72 4.68 -3.12
CA SER A 63 14.18 4.47 -1.77
C SER A 63 12.78 3.85 -1.85
N ALA A 64 12.33 3.25 -0.76
CA ALA A 64 10.95 2.77 -0.66
C ALA A 64 9.93 3.90 -0.86
N ALA A 65 10.24 5.13 -0.40
CA ALA A 65 9.39 6.30 -0.58
C ALA A 65 9.28 6.73 -2.06
N ASP A 66 10.39 6.68 -2.80
CA ASP A 66 10.40 6.97 -4.25
C ASP A 66 9.53 5.98 -5.01
N ILE A 67 9.65 4.69 -4.68
CA ILE A 67 8.87 3.61 -5.31
C ILE A 67 7.38 3.84 -5.05
N ARG A 68 6.96 4.07 -3.79
CA ARG A 68 5.57 4.38 -3.45
C ARG A 68 5.04 5.59 -4.21
N THR A 69 5.84 6.65 -4.29
CA THR A 69 5.47 7.89 -4.97
C THR A 69 5.25 7.65 -6.46
N ALA A 70 6.10 6.84 -7.09
CA ALA A 70 5.95 6.46 -8.49
C ALA A 70 4.69 5.61 -8.71
N LEU A 71 4.45 4.59 -7.89
CA LEU A 71 3.30 3.69 -7.99
C LEU A 71 1.95 4.38 -7.68
N SER A 72 1.98 5.47 -6.91
CA SER A 72 0.79 6.28 -6.60
C SER A 72 0.35 7.15 -7.77
N LYS A 73 1.26 7.42 -8.73
CA LYS A 73 0.90 8.14 -9.95
C LYS A 73 0.24 7.17 -10.92
N PRO A 74 -0.73 7.63 -11.74
CA PRO A 74 -1.25 6.81 -12.82
C PRO A 74 -0.07 6.36 -13.68
N HIS A 75 0.05 5.05 -13.89
CA HIS A 75 1.08 4.53 -14.79
C HIS A 75 0.72 5.00 -16.21
N ALA A 76 1.42 6.03 -16.67
CA ALA A 76 1.24 6.59 -18.00
C ALA A 76 1.95 5.72 -19.05
N ARG A 77 1.67 5.97 -20.33
CA ARG A 77 2.27 5.22 -21.45
C ARG A 77 3.81 5.26 -21.34
N PRO A 78 4.52 4.12 -21.52
CA PRO A 78 4.04 2.81 -21.99
C PRO A 78 3.46 1.88 -20.90
N MET A 79 3.56 2.22 -19.61
CA MET A 79 3.10 1.42 -18.47
C MET A 79 1.57 1.56 -18.20
N GLY A 80 0.79 1.91 -19.23
CA GLY A 80 -0.61 2.30 -19.15
C GLY A 80 -1.55 1.27 -18.51
N GLY A 81 -2.64 1.74 -17.89
CA GLY A 81 -3.81 0.91 -17.54
C GLY A 81 -3.75 0.23 -16.17
N ILE A 82 -2.69 0.47 -15.39
CA ILE A 82 -2.53 -0.11 -14.05
C ILE A 82 -3.16 0.81 -13.00
N ARG A 83 -4.06 0.27 -12.19
CA ARG A 83 -4.63 0.94 -11.01
C ARG A 83 -4.32 0.12 -9.77
N LEU A 84 -3.52 0.68 -8.87
CA LEU A 84 -3.18 0.07 -7.59
C LEU A 84 -3.90 0.80 -6.45
N ASN A 85 -4.38 0.04 -5.47
CA ASN A 85 -4.81 0.59 -4.20
C ASN A 85 -3.61 0.80 -3.26
N ARG A 86 -3.81 1.50 -2.14
CA ARG A 86 -2.73 1.81 -1.19
C ARG A 86 -2.01 0.56 -0.66
N ARG A 87 -2.75 -0.50 -0.39
CA ARG A 87 -2.18 -1.76 0.11
C ARG A 87 -1.32 -2.43 -0.95
N GLU A 88 -1.79 -2.48 -2.19
CA GLU A 88 -1.01 -3.04 -3.31
C GLU A 88 0.27 -2.23 -3.56
N ILE A 89 0.23 -0.89 -3.41
CA ILE A 89 1.43 -0.05 -3.52
C ILE A 89 2.46 -0.43 -2.46
N ASP A 90 2.04 -0.62 -1.22
CA ASP A 90 2.93 -1.01 -0.13
C ASP A 90 3.51 -2.41 -0.32
N ASP A 91 2.66 -3.37 -0.69
CA ASP A 91 3.06 -4.77 -0.93
C ASP A 91 4.04 -4.86 -2.12
N VAL A 92 3.77 -4.17 -3.24
CA VAL A 92 4.70 -4.08 -4.39
C VAL A 92 6.00 -3.39 -4.00
N THR A 93 5.95 -2.32 -3.20
CA THR A 93 7.16 -1.65 -2.73
C THR A 93 8.02 -2.58 -1.89
N ALA A 94 7.40 -3.36 -1.00
CA ALA A 94 8.08 -4.35 -0.17
C ALA A 94 8.74 -5.43 -1.05
N TYR A 95 8.02 -5.95 -2.05
CA TYR A 95 8.58 -6.89 -3.02
C TYR A 95 9.81 -6.33 -3.76
N ILE A 96 9.71 -5.13 -4.36
CA ILE A 96 10.82 -4.55 -5.12
C ILE A 96 12.04 -4.33 -4.21
N LYS A 97 11.86 -3.77 -3.01
CA LYS A 97 12.96 -3.60 -2.05
C LYS A 97 13.54 -4.93 -1.58
N GLY A 98 12.71 -5.99 -1.54
CA GLY A 98 13.05 -7.40 -1.36
C GLY A 98 14.07 -7.97 -2.35
N LEU A 99 14.32 -7.30 -3.48
CA LEU A 99 15.20 -7.81 -4.55
C LEU A 99 16.61 -7.20 -4.54
N GLY A 100 16.91 -6.31 -3.59
CA GLY A 100 18.15 -5.51 -3.57
C GLY A 100 19.19 -5.95 -2.54
N HIS A 101 19.10 -7.18 -2.03
CA HIS A 101 20.01 -7.77 -1.05
C HIS A 101 20.76 -8.95 -1.66
#